data_AF-A0A3R7EF08-F1
#
_entry.id   AF-A0A3R7EF08-F1
#
_cell.length_a   1.000
_cell.length_b   1.000
_cell.length_c   1.000
_cell.angle_alpha   90.00
_cell.angle_beta   90.00
_cell.angle_gamma   90.00
#
_symmetry.space_group_name_H-M   'P 1'
#
loop_
_entity.id
_entity.type
_entity.pdbx_description
1 polymer ?
#
loop_
_entity_poly.entity_id
_entity_poly.type
_entity_poly.pdbx_seq_one_letter_code
_entity_poly.pdbx_strand_id
1 'polypeptide(L)'
;MSYFTAREIASITIFAALWGILSTTLSPIFYKLFHLPFLCDLIGFTSIILAVWWVEKIGTATSVGLIATIINFMFRPTAMHFLGFSAASIIFDILAFTSGYKRLFEQKILGSILLTAISIISAAVAGVIIGALFMSPMALQRWGGVLGWAGLHAIGGTIGGVVGISLVNALISRGITPPKKRKKEGKD
;
A
#
# COMPACT_ATOMS: atom_id res chain seq x y z
N MET A 1 -24.24 13.80 -7.41
CA MET A 1 -22.84 13.85 -7.89
C MET A 1 -22.15 12.54 -7.51
N SER A 2 -21.33 11.95 -8.37
CA SER A 2 -20.62 10.71 -8.04
C SER A 2 -19.50 10.97 -7.04
N TYR A 3 -19.32 10.08 -6.05
CA TYR A 3 -18.26 10.22 -5.05
C TYR A 3 -16.88 10.12 -5.69
N PHE A 4 -16.66 9.11 -6.55
CA PHE A 4 -15.52 9.00 -7.43
C PHE A 4 -15.88 9.44 -8.87
N THR A 5 -14.94 10.10 -9.53
CA THR A 5 -15.00 10.40 -10.97
C THR A 5 -14.45 9.22 -11.78
N ALA A 6 -14.80 9.14 -13.06
CA ALA A 6 -14.28 8.09 -13.95
C ALA A 6 -12.74 8.02 -13.96
N ARG A 7 -12.06 9.18 -13.91
CA ARG A 7 -10.59 9.24 -13.85
C ARG A 7 -10.04 8.67 -12.54
N GLU A 8 -10.68 8.95 -11.41
CA GLU A 8 -10.26 8.41 -10.11
C GLU A 8 -10.47 6.91 -10.04
N ILE A 9 -11.60 6.39 -10.54
CA ILE A 9 -11.85 4.95 -10.66
C ILE A 9 -10.79 4.29 -11.55
N ALA A 10 -10.49 4.86 -12.72
CA ALA A 10 -9.45 4.33 -13.59
C ALA A 10 -8.08 4.28 -12.89
N SER A 11 -7.76 5.31 -12.09
CA SER A 11 -6.49 5.37 -11.35
C SER A 11 -6.44 4.30 -10.25
N ILE A 12 -7.52 4.13 -9.48
CA ILE A 12 -7.68 3.05 -8.48
C ILE A 12 -7.45 1.69 -9.15
N THR A 13 -8.09 1.44 -10.28
CA THR A 13 -7.95 0.15 -11.00
C THR A 13 -6.52 -0.08 -11.50
N ILE A 14 -5.83 0.94 -12.03
CA ILE A 14 -4.44 0.83 -12.48
C ILE A 14 -3.52 0.46 -11.33
N PHE A 15 -3.60 1.17 -10.19
CA PHE A 15 -2.77 0.87 -9.03
C PHE A 15 -3.14 -0.47 -8.38
N ALA A 16 -4.41 -0.88 -8.44
CA ALA A 16 -4.83 -2.19 -7.97
C ALA A 16 -4.29 -3.31 -8.86
N ALA A 17 -4.29 -3.12 -10.18
CA ALA A 17 -3.68 -4.06 -11.12
C ALA A 17 -2.17 -4.13 -10.91
N LEU A 18 -1.50 -2.99 -10.70
CA LEU A 18 -0.08 -2.95 -10.37
C LEU A 18 0.21 -3.77 -9.11
N TRP A 19 -0.56 -3.56 -8.04
CA TRP A 19 -0.39 -4.34 -6.82
C TRP A 19 -0.70 -5.83 -7.05
N GLY A 20 -1.88 -6.14 -7.57
CA GLY A 20 -2.38 -7.49 -7.74
C GLY A 20 -1.52 -8.35 -8.64
N ILE A 21 -1.20 -7.86 -9.85
CA ILE A 21 -0.44 -8.60 -10.86
C ILE A 21 1.01 -8.79 -10.44
N LEU A 22 1.69 -7.74 -9.96
CA LEU A 22 3.07 -7.90 -9.50
C LEU A 22 3.15 -8.80 -8.28
N SER A 23 2.16 -8.75 -7.38
CA SER A 23 2.15 -9.62 -6.20
C SER A 23 1.85 -11.08 -6.52
N THR A 24 1.03 -11.36 -7.53
CA THR A 24 0.74 -12.75 -7.88
C THR A 24 1.87 -13.40 -8.69
N THR A 25 2.66 -12.59 -9.40
CA THR A 25 3.75 -13.05 -10.27
C THR A 25 5.13 -13.04 -9.60
N LEU A 26 5.53 -11.94 -8.94
CA LEU A 26 6.88 -11.74 -8.44
C LEU A 26 7.06 -12.10 -6.97
N SER A 27 6.13 -11.69 -6.10
CA SER A 27 6.22 -11.95 -4.66
C SER A 27 6.38 -13.43 -4.28
N PRO A 28 5.76 -14.41 -4.97
CA PRO A 28 5.94 -15.82 -4.64
C PRO A 28 7.34 -16.31 -4.95
N ILE A 29 7.97 -15.78 -6.01
CA ILE A 29 9.34 -16.12 -6.39
C ILE A 29 10.29 -15.58 -5.32
N PHE A 30 10.13 -14.30 -4.96
CA PHE A 30 10.92 -13.67 -3.91
C PHE A 30 10.78 -14.38 -2.55
N TYR A 31 9.55 -14.71 -2.16
CA TYR A 31 9.30 -15.42 -0.90
C TYR A 31 9.89 -16.83 -0.90
N LYS A 32 9.84 -17.58 -2.02
CA LYS A 32 10.49 -18.89 -2.10
C LYS A 32 12.01 -18.82 -1.97
N LEU A 33 12.63 -17.75 -2.47
CA LEU A 33 14.08 -17.57 -2.43
C LEU A 33 14.55 -17.10 -1.05
N PHE A 34 13.90 -16.08 -0.49
CA PHE A 34 14.40 -15.39 0.70
C PHE A 34 13.58 -15.64 1.96
N HIS A 35 12.38 -16.21 1.85
CA HIS A 35 11.44 -16.41 2.96
C HIS A 35 11.07 -15.09 3.68
N LEU A 36 11.08 -13.98 2.94
CA LEU A 36 10.84 -12.62 3.42
C LEU A 36 9.63 -11.97 2.71
N PRO A 37 8.79 -11.19 3.42
CA PRO A 37 7.60 -10.55 2.87
C PRO A 37 7.88 -9.21 2.15
N PHE A 38 9.14 -8.77 2.10
CA PHE A 38 9.44 -7.38 1.71
C PHE A 38 8.95 -6.97 0.32
N LEU A 39 8.97 -7.88 -0.65
CA LEU A 39 8.53 -7.55 -2.01
C LEU A 39 7.01 -7.30 -2.09
N CYS A 40 6.19 -8.09 -1.40
CA CYS A 40 4.74 -7.85 -1.37
C CYS A 40 4.39 -6.56 -0.63
N ASP A 41 5.10 -6.25 0.46
CA ASP A 41 4.92 -4.98 1.16
C ASP A 41 5.35 -3.79 0.29
N LEU A 42 6.53 -3.87 -0.34
CA LEU A 42 7.03 -2.83 -1.23
C LEU A 42 6.01 -2.52 -2.32
N ILE A 43 5.54 -3.55 -3.05
CA ILE A 43 4.60 -3.38 -4.15
C ILE A 43 3.29 -2.78 -3.65
N GLY A 44 2.74 -3.32 -2.56
CA GLY A 44 1.45 -2.91 -2.03
C GLY A 44 1.45 -1.47 -1.52
N PHE A 45 2.39 -1.14 -0.63
CA PHE A 45 2.46 0.19 -0.03
C PHE A 45 2.84 1.27 -1.06
N THR A 46 3.73 0.94 -2.00
CA THR A 46 4.02 1.85 -3.13
C THR A 46 2.76 2.15 -3.94
N SER A 47 1.98 1.12 -4.27
CA SER A 47 0.78 1.25 -5.10
C SER A 47 -0.31 2.08 -4.41
N ILE A 48 -0.58 1.83 -3.12
CA ILE A 48 -1.61 2.59 -2.39
C ILE A 48 -1.16 4.01 -2.09
N ILE A 49 0.13 4.28 -1.84
CA ILE A 49 0.64 5.65 -1.67
C ILE A 49 0.41 6.46 -2.94
N LEU A 50 0.75 5.91 -4.11
CA LEU A 50 0.53 6.58 -5.40
C LEU A 50 -0.96 6.80 -5.68
N ALA A 51 -1.81 5.81 -5.39
CA ALA A 51 -3.25 5.93 -5.56
C ALA A 51 -3.85 7.01 -4.66
N VAL A 52 -3.51 7.02 -3.37
CA VAL A 52 -4.02 7.99 -2.40
C VAL A 52 -3.49 9.38 -2.70
N TRP A 53 -2.23 9.51 -3.13
CA TRP A 53 -1.68 10.80 -3.59
C TRP A 53 -2.44 11.35 -4.80
N TRP A 54 -2.82 10.49 -5.74
CA TRP A 54 -3.52 10.92 -6.95
C TRP A 54 -4.98 11.29 -6.72
N VAL A 55 -5.67 10.56 -5.82
CA VAL A 55 -7.13 10.67 -5.62
C VAL A 55 -7.50 11.52 -4.40
N GLU A 56 -6.74 11.44 -3.30
CA GLU A 56 -6.97 12.19 -2.05
C GLU A 56 -8.41 12.06 -1.49
N LYS A 57 -8.97 10.85 -1.48
CA LYS A 57 -10.30 10.52 -0.92
C LYS A 57 -10.25 9.26 -0.08
N ILE A 58 -11.06 9.24 1.00
CA ILE A 58 -11.25 8.02 1.79
C ILE A 58 -11.91 6.94 0.91
N GLY A 59 -11.56 5.69 1.13
CA GLY A 59 -11.96 4.55 0.32
C GLY A 59 -10.95 4.24 -0.79
N THR A 60 -9.96 5.09 -1.06
CA THR A 60 -9.02 4.88 -2.17
C THR A 60 -8.10 3.70 -1.88
N ALA A 61 -7.35 3.70 -0.78
CA ALA A 61 -6.43 2.61 -0.47
C ALA A 61 -7.20 1.30 -0.25
N THR A 62 -8.35 1.37 0.42
CA THR A 62 -9.24 0.23 0.63
C THR A 62 -9.68 -0.39 -0.70
N SER A 63 -10.13 0.42 -1.66
CA SER A 63 -10.55 -0.07 -2.99
C SER A 63 -9.41 -0.74 -3.74
N VAL A 64 -8.21 -0.12 -3.71
CA VAL A 64 -7.01 -0.69 -4.34
C VAL A 64 -6.68 -2.05 -3.71
N GLY A 65 -6.70 -2.15 -2.38
CA GLY A 65 -6.43 -3.40 -1.66
C GLY A 65 -7.45 -4.49 -1.96
N LEU A 66 -8.75 -4.18 -1.95
CA LEU A 66 -9.81 -5.16 -2.26
C LEU A 66 -9.70 -5.70 -3.69
N ILE A 67 -9.48 -4.81 -4.67
CA ILE A 67 -9.30 -5.23 -6.07
C ILE A 67 -8.03 -6.08 -6.22
N ALA A 68 -6.92 -5.69 -5.57
CA ALA A 68 -5.68 -6.47 -5.59
C ALA A 68 -5.87 -7.87 -4.97
N THR A 69 -6.69 -8.00 -3.92
CA THR A 69 -7.07 -9.29 -3.33
C THR A 69 -7.90 -10.13 -4.28
N ILE A 70 -8.90 -9.55 -4.93
CA ILE A 70 -9.72 -10.25 -5.93
C ILE A 70 -8.82 -10.79 -7.05
N ILE A 71 -7.90 -9.96 -7.57
CA ILE A 71 -6.93 -10.39 -8.59
C ILE A 71 -6.09 -11.56 -8.06
N ASN A 72 -5.55 -11.47 -6.84
CA ASN A 72 -4.75 -12.56 -6.28
C ASN A 72 -5.53 -13.85 -6.12
N PHE A 73 -6.80 -13.79 -5.73
CA PHE A 73 -7.67 -14.97 -5.65
C PHE A 73 -8.03 -15.55 -7.02
N MET A 74 -8.20 -14.72 -8.05
CA MET A 74 -8.43 -15.19 -9.42
C MET A 74 -7.25 -15.99 -9.97
N PHE A 75 -6.02 -15.54 -9.71
CA PHE A 75 -4.81 -16.23 -10.17
C PHE A 75 -4.37 -17.36 -9.26
N ARG A 76 -4.54 -17.20 -7.94
CA ARG A 76 -4.10 -18.13 -6.89
C ARG A 76 -5.12 -18.16 -5.76
N PRO A 77 -6.21 -18.96 -5.89
CA PRO A 77 -7.30 -18.99 -4.90
C PRO A 77 -6.86 -19.33 -3.47
N THR A 78 -5.72 -20.01 -3.30
CA THR A 78 -5.16 -20.37 -1.99
C THR A 78 -4.33 -19.27 -1.33
N ALA A 79 -4.18 -18.09 -1.95
CA ALA A 79 -3.38 -16.97 -1.44
C ALA A 79 -4.07 -16.22 -0.28
N MET A 80 -4.60 -16.93 0.71
CA MET A 80 -5.43 -16.37 1.79
C MET A 80 -4.73 -15.32 2.66
N HIS A 81 -3.39 -15.34 2.72
CA HIS A 81 -2.59 -14.30 3.35
C HIS A 81 -2.86 -12.89 2.81
N PHE A 82 -3.36 -12.77 1.58
CA PHE A 82 -3.72 -11.48 0.98
C PHE A 82 -4.88 -10.77 1.70
N LEU A 83 -5.67 -11.48 2.52
CA LEU A 83 -6.65 -10.87 3.42
C LEU A 83 -6.01 -9.97 4.48
N GLY A 84 -4.80 -10.31 4.95
CA GLY A 84 -4.04 -9.42 5.83
C GLY A 84 -3.64 -8.12 5.15
N PHE A 85 -3.30 -8.19 3.85
CA PHE A 85 -3.04 -7.00 3.03
C PHE A 85 -4.31 -6.17 2.77
N SER A 86 -5.48 -6.80 2.62
CA SER A 86 -6.76 -6.08 2.60
C SER A 86 -6.99 -5.30 3.88
N ALA A 87 -6.80 -5.93 5.04
CA ALA A 87 -6.92 -5.27 6.33
C ALA A 87 -5.93 -4.10 6.45
N ALA A 88 -4.68 -4.30 6.05
CA ALA A 88 -3.67 -3.24 6.02
C ALA A 88 -4.06 -2.05 5.15
N SER A 89 -4.70 -2.30 3.99
CA SER A 89 -5.20 -1.24 3.12
C SER A 89 -6.29 -0.40 3.77
N ILE A 90 -7.17 -1.01 4.56
CA ILE A 90 -8.21 -0.31 5.34
C ILE A 90 -7.56 0.55 6.43
N ILE A 91 -6.60 -0.01 7.17
CA ILE A 91 -5.84 0.74 8.18
C ILE A 91 -5.11 1.91 7.55
N PHE A 92 -4.47 1.71 6.39
CA PHE A 92 -3.78 2.77 5.67
C PHE A 92 -4.74 3.90 5.30
N ASP A 93 -5.90 3.53 4.76
CA ASP A 93 -6.92 4.48 4.30
C ASP A 93 -7.48 5.33 5.46
N ILE A 94 -7.77 4.72 6.61
CA ILE A 94 -8.26 5.40 7.82
C ILE A 94 -7.17 6.34 8.36
N LEU A 95 -5.93 5.86 8.50
CA LEU A 95 -4.83 6.67 9.02
C LEU A 95 -4.48 7.82 8.08
N ALA A 96 -4.50 7.60 6.76
CA ALA A 96 -4.27 8.64 5.78
C ALA A 96 -5.37 9.72 5.83
N PHE A 97 -6.63 9.29 5.90
CA PHE A 97 -7.77 10.21 6.01
C PHE A 97 -7.70 11.06 7.28
N THR A 98 -7.49 10.45 8.44
CA THR A 98 -7.42 11.13 9.74
C THR A 98 -6.20 12.05 9.87
N SER A 99 -5.08 11.70 9.23
CA SER A 99 -3.89 12.55 9.14
C SER A 99 -4.10 13.77 8.23
N GLY A 100 -5.04 13.67 7.28
CA GLY A 100 -5.40 14.72 6.34
C GLY A 100 -4.45 14.83 5.14
N TYR A 101 -4.98 14.68 3.93
CA TYR A 101 -4.20 14.63 2.68
C TYR A 101 -3.29 15.84 2.45
N LYS A 102 -3.72 17.04 2.89
CA LYS A 102 -2.89 18.25 2.82
C LYS A 102 -1.58 18.08 3.59
N ARG A 103 -1.63 17.52 4.81
CA ARG A 103 -0.42 17.29 5.62
C ARG A 103 0.45 16.20 4.98
N LEU A 104 -0.17 15.16 4.44
CA LEU A 104 0.54 14.04 3.80
C LEU A 104 1.28 14.43 2.52
N PHE A 105 0.68 15.28 1.67
CA PHE A 105 1.18 15.52 0.31
C PHE A 105 1.57 16.97 -0.03
N GLU A 106 1.33 17.94 0.86
CA GLU A 106 1.82 19.32 0.69
C GLU A 106 2.99 19.66 1.63
N GLN A 107 3.11 18.99 2.78
CA GLN A 107 4.20 19.22 3.74
C GLN A 107 5.32 18.20 3.52
N LYS A 108 6.41 18.58 2.85
CA LYS A 108 7.46 17.66 2.38
C LYS A 108 7.98 16.71 3.48
N ILE A 109 8.51 17.27 4.57
CA ILE A 109 9.16 16.47 5.63
C ILE A 109 8.11 15.76 6.49
N LEU A 110 7.16 16.51 7.04
CA LEU A 110 6.12 15.93 7.91
C LEU A 110 5.29 14.88 7.19
N GLY A 111 4.88 15.15 5.95
CA GLY A 111 4.12 14.22 5.12
C GLY A 111 4.89 12.94 4.82
N SER A 112 6.20 13.03 4.55
CA SER A 112 7.05 11.85 4.36
C SER A 112 7.16 10.99 5.63
N ILE A 113 7.33 11.63 6.79
CA ILE A 113 7.37 10.94 8.08
C ILE A 113 6.04 10.26 8.37
N LEU A 114 4.92 10.98 8.19
CA LEU A 114 3.58 10.44 8.43
C LEU A 114 3.26 9.28 7.48
N LEU A 115 3.49 9.43 6.17
CA LEU A 115 3.24 8.36 5.19
C LEU A 115 4.08 7.12 5.49
N THR A 116 5.34 7.29 5.88
CA THR A 116 6.21 6.17 6.27
C THR A 116 5.69 5.49 7.53
N ALA A 117 5.30 6.25 8.56
CA ALA A 117 4.72 5.71 9.79
C ALA A 117 3.41 4.96 9.53
N ILE A 118 2.52 5.52 8.71
CA ILE A 118 1.26 4.87 8.32
C ILE A 118 1.55 3.55 7.60
N SER A 119 2.48 3.56 6.64
CA SER A 119 2.91 2.35 5.91
C SER A 119 3.45 1.27 6.87
N ILE A 120 4.31 1.65 7.81
CA ILE A 120 4.86 0.75 8.83
C ILE A 120 3.75 0.13 9.69
N ILE A 121 2.84 0.96 10.22
CA ILE A 121 1.75 0.51 11.10
C ILE A 121 0.82 -0.43 10.33
N SER A 122 0.40 -0.05 9.13
CA SER A 122 -0.46 -0.89 8.29
C SER A 122 0.21 -2.22 7.94
N ALA A 123 1.50 -2.21 7.60
CA ALA A 123 2.24 -3.44 7.29
C ALA A 123 2.38 -4.34 8.52
N ALA A 124 2.68 -3.78 9.68
CA ALA A 124 2.74 -4.53 10.94
C ALA A 124 1.39 -5.20 11.25
N VAL A 125 0.27 -4.51 11.03
CA VAL A 125 -1.08 -5.10 11.15
C VAL A 125 -1.27 -6.25 10.17
N ALA A 126 -0.84 -6.08 8.90
CA ALA A 126 -0.85 -7.16 7.91
C ALA A 126 -0.07 -8.37 8.43
N GLY A 127 1.14 -8.16 8.93
CA GLY A 127 2.00 -9.20 9.44
C GLY A 127 1.43 -9.90 10.67
N VAL A 128 0.78 -9.19 11.60
CA VAL A 128 0.08 -9.84 12.72
C VAL A 128 -1.03 -10.76 12.21
N ILE A 129 -1.89 -10.27 11.31
CA ILE A 129 -3.02 -11.05 10.77
C ILE A 129 -2.51 -12.26 9.99
N ILE A 130 -1.52 -12.05 9.11
CA ILE A 130 -0.92 -13.11 8.29
C ILE A 130 -0.25 -14.14 9.17
N GLY A 131 0.57 -13.69 10.12
CA GLY A 131 1.28 -14.57 11.03
C GLY A 131 0.34 -15.40 11.88
N ALA A 132 -0.71 -14.80 12.44
CA ALA A 132 -1.63 -15.49 13.33
C ALA A 132 -2.56 -16.49 12.61
N LEU A 133 -3.00 -16.18 11.39
CA LEU A 133 -4.07 -16.93 10.72
C LEU A 133 -3.60 -17.82 9.56
N PHE A 134 -2.49 -17.47 8.89
CA PHE A 134 -2.15 -18.05 7.58
C PHE A 134 -0.73 -18.63 7.50
N MET A 135 0.12 -18.41 8.51
CA MET A 135 1.49 -18.93 8.51
C MET A 135 1.61 -20.21 9.33
N SER A 136 2.47 -21.14 8.87
CA SER A 136 2.74 -22.37 9.60
C SER A 136 3.62 -22.10 10.84
N PRO A 137 3.46 -22.87 11.94
CA PRO A 137 4.29 -22.70 13.14
C PRO A 137 5.79 -22.76 12.85
N MET A 138 6.20 -23.66 11.96
CA MET A 138 7.61 -23.82 11.56
C MET A 138 8.15 -22.59 10.81
N ALA A 139 7.32 -21.93 9.99
CA ALA A 139 7.73 -20.70 9.31
C ALA A 139 7.86 -19.54 10.30
N LEU A 140 6.93 -19.43 11.25
CA LEU A 140 6.95 -18.39 12.29
C LEU A 140 8.14 -18.52 13.25
N GLN A 141 8.50 -19.74 13.66
CA GLN A 141 9.61 -19.98 14.57
C GLN A 141 10.95 -19.43 14.04
N ARG A 142 11.18 -19.48 12.72
CA ARG A 142 12.38 -18.92 12.08
C ARG A 142 12.55 -17.42 12.32
N TRP A 143 11.44 -16.73 12.55
CA TRP A 143 11.39 -15.28 12.67
C TRP A 143 10.97 -14.83 14.07
N GLY A 144 11.03 -15.68 15.08
CA GLY A 144 10.66 -15.29 16.45
C GLY A 144 9.14 -15.18 16.69
N GLY A 145 8.34 -15.92 15.92
CA GLY A 145 6.89 -15.98 16.08
C GLY A 145 6.13 -14.89 15.32
N VAL A 146 4.87 -14.68 15.69
CA VAL A 146 3.98 -13.70 15.04
C VAL A 146 4.53 -12.28 15.14
N LEU A 147 5.14 -11.91 16.28
CA LEU A 147 5.68 -10.57 16.47
C LEU A 147 6.87 -10.29 15.57
N GLY A 148 7.80 -11.22 15.41
CA GLY A 148 8.92 -11.01 14.50
C GLY A 148 8.49 -11.09 13.02
N TRP A 149 7.48 -11.90 12.68
CA TRP A 149 6.85 -11.84 11.36
C TRP A 149 6.19 -10.48 11.08
N ALA A 150 5.50 -9.90 12.06
CA ALA A 150 4.97 -8.54 11.99
C ALA A 150 6.09 -7.48 11.86
N GLY A 151 7.21 -7.69 12.56
CA GLY A 151 8.42 -6.87 12.42
C GLY A 151 9.01 -6.89 11.01
N LEU A 152 9.04 -8.07 10.35
CA LEU A 152 9.46 -8.16 8.95
C LEU A 152 8.53 -7.37 8.02
N HIS A 153 7.22 -7.49 8.21
CA HIS A 153 6.28 -6.68 7.44
C HIS A 153 6.45 -5.18 7.73
N ALA A 154 6.71 -4.78 8.98
CA ALA A 154 7.00 -3.38 9.30
C ALA A 154 8.24 -2.84 8.54
N ILE A 155 9.29 -3.66 8.38
CA ILE A 155 10.45 -3.33 7.55
C ILE A 155 10.03 -3.22 6.08
N GLY A 156 9.26 -4.18 5.57
CA GLY A 156 8.69 -4.12 4.22
C GLY A 156 7.85 -2.87 3.96
N GLY A 157 7.02 -2.47 4.94
CA GLY A 157 6.23 -1.25 4.93
C GLY A 157 7.10 0.01 4.96
N THR A 158 8.24 -0.01 5.64
CA THR A 158 9.23 1.08 5.57
C THR A 158 9.76 1.24 4.15
N ILE A 159 10.18 0.13 3.52
CA ILE A 159 10.71 0.11 2.16
C ILE A 159 9.64 0.60 1.17
N GLY A 160 8.43 0.03 1.21
CA GLY A 160 7.33 0.45 0.34
C GLY A 160 6.90 1.90 0.55
N GLY A 161 6.95 2.38 1.81
CA GLY A 161 6.72 3.77 2.17
C GLY A 161 7.72 4.71 1.49
N VAL A 162 9.02 4.45 1.70
CA VAL A 162 10.11 5.25 1.13
C VAL A 162 10.07 5.25 -0.39
N VAL A 163 9.87 4.09 -1.01
CA VAL A 163 9.79 3.96 -2.48
C VAL A 163 8.57 4.70 -3.02
N GLY A 164 7.39 4.52 -2.41
CA GLY A 164 6.16 5.22 -2.80
C GLY A 164 6.30 6.74 -2.73
N ILE A 165 6.84 7.26 -1.62
CA ILE A 165 7.10 8.69 -1.45
C ILE A 165 8.11 9.20 -2.48
N SER A 166 9.18 8.44 -2.73
CA SER A 166 10.19 8.78 -3.72
C SER A 166 9.60 8.89 -5.13
N LEU A 167 8.72 7.95 -5.50
CA LEU A 167 8.01 7.98 -6.79
C LEU A 167 7.04 9.17 -6.88
N VAL A 168 6.28 9.46 -5.83
CA VAL A 168 5.43 10.67 -5.76
C VAL A 168 6.27 11.92 -6.01
N ASN A 169 7.37 12.09 -5.30
CA ASN A 169 8.26 13.24 -5.45
C ASN A 169 8.88 13.32 -6.85
N ALA A 170 9.25 12.18 -7.42
CA ALA A 170 9.80 12.07 -8.77
C ALA A 170 8.78 12.40 -9.87
N LEU A 171 7.50 12.14 -9.64
CA LEU A 171 6.42 12.54 -10.55
C LEU A 171 6.15 14.05 -10.44
N ILE A 172 6.10 14.59 -9.21
CA ILE A 172 5.94 16.03 -8.96
C ILE A 172 7.08 16.83 -9.59
N SER A 173 8.33 16.38 -9.46
CA SER A 173 9.48 17.08 -10.05
C SER A 173 9.46 17.11 -11.58
N ARG A 174 8.65 16.25 -12.21
CA ARG A 174 8.40 16.21 -13.66
C ARG A 174 7.12 16.96 -14.06
N GLY A 175 6.51 17.71 -13.15
CA GLY A 175 5.27 18.46 -13.41
C GLY A 175 4.01 17.58 -13.43
N ILE A 176 4.09 16.31 -13.02
CA ILE A 176 2.93 15.42 -12.91
C ILE A 176 2.32 15.61 -11.53
N THR A 177 1.19 16.32 -11.47
CA THR A 177 0.48 16.61 -10.21
C THR A 177 -0.99 16.19 -10.29
N PRO A 178 -1.64 15.90 -9.13
CA PRO A 178 -3.04 15.56 -9.10
C PRO A 178 -3.92 16.70 -9.68
N PRO A 179 -5.05 16.40 -10.34
CA PRO A 179 -5.87 17.41 -11.02
C PRO A 179 -6.33 18.58 -10.15
N LYS A 180 -6.54 18.35 -8.85
CA LYS A 180 -6.90 19.40 -7.89
C LYS A 180 -5.79 20.43 -7.68
N LYS A 181 -4.51 20.03 -7.71
CA LYS A 181 -3.38 20.96 -7.59
C LYS A 181 -3.26 21.86 -8.82
N ARG A 182 -3.47 21.31 -10.02
CA ARG A 182 -3.45 22.09 -11.28
C ARG A 182 -4.49 23.22 -11.34
N LYS A 183 -5.67 23.04 -10.71
CA LYS A 183 -6.69 24.10 -10.62
C LYS A 183 -6.34 25.24 -9.66
N LYS A 184 -5.42 25.01 -8.73
CA LYS A 184 -4.95 26.00 -7.76
C LYS A 184 -3.85 26.87 -8.37
N GLU A 185 -2.93 26.27 -9.12
CA GLU A 185 -1.78 26.95 -9.76
C GLU A 185 -2.18 27.76 -11.02
N GLY A 186 -3.28 27.41 -11.69
CA GLY A 186 -3.80 28.15 -12.85
C GLY A 186 -4.78 29.29 -12.50
N LYS A 187 -4.76 29.78 -11.26
CA LYS A 187 -5.61 30.87 -10.77
C LYS A 187 -4.82 32.09 -10.24
N ASP A 188 -3.51 32.07 -10.42
CA ASP A 188 -2.62 33.22 -10.23
C ASP A 188 -2.28 33.83 -11.61
#